data_AF-A0A444X3B1-F1
#
_entry.id   AF-A0A444X3B1-F1
#
_cell.length_a   1.000
_cell.length_b   1.000
_cell.length_c   1.000
_cell.angle_alpha   90.00
_cell.angle_beta   90.00
_cell.angle_gamma   90.00
#
_symmetry.space_group_name_H-M   'P 1'
#
loop_
_entity.id
_entity.type
_entity.pdbx_description
1 polymer ?
#
loop_
_entity_poly.entity_id
_entity_poly.type
_entity_poly.pdbx_seq_one_letter_code
_entity_poly.pdbx_strand_id
1 'polypeptide(L)'
;MERGDSGCGGGLSHASHDSHGSSVSMRRRRVNAHDGSCFCGLKTVIKKSGTAENSNRLFHACPRYRKGSHCNYFKWVDDYEFEAVGVWGTKKDAGADMEVEGEYDEWRVKVAWKLGTLEAEVRALKLLMILLFVVVVILCCFLCASK
;
A
#
# COMPACT_ATOMS: atom_id res chain seq x y z
N MET A 1 29.51 0.96 -68.72
CA MET A 1 28.60 0.14 -69.55
C MET A 1 27.55 -0.46 -68.63
N GLU A 2 26.33 0.04 -68.79
CA GLU A 2 25.14 -0.41 -68.08
C GLU A 2 24.65 -1.76 -68.61
N ARG A 3 23.91 -2.48 -67.77
CA ARG A 3 22.64 -3.11 -68.15
C ARG A 3 21.66 -3.01 -66.99
N GLY A 4 20.61 -2.21 -67.17
CA GLY A 4 19.28 -2.46 -66.59
C GLY A 4 18.67 -3.73 -67.18
N ASP A 5 17.48 -4.19 -66.79
CA ASP A 5 16.27 -3.44 -66.49
C ASP A 5 15.15 -4.40 -66.00
N SER A 6 14.05 -3.82 -65.52
CA SER A 6 12.66 -4.36 -65.35
C SER A 6 12.35 -5.02 -63.99
N GLY A 7 11.53 -4.48 -63.07
CA GLY A 7 10.23 -3.76 -63.20
C GLY A 7 9.08 -4.78 -63.30
N CYS A 8 7.91 -4.76 -62.66
CA CYS A 8 7.12 -3.79 -61.89
C CYS A 8 5.98 -4.56 -61.18
N GLY A 9 5.30 -3.98 -60.18
CA GLY A 9 4.00 -4.49 -59.73
C GLY A 9 3.52 -3.93 -58.39
N GLY A 10 3.07 -2.67 -58.39
CA GLY A 10 2.41 -2.06 -57.24
C GLY A 10 0.98 -2.58 -57.03
N GLY A 11 0.56 -2.58 -55.77
CA GLY A 11 -0.84 -2.75 -55.35
C GLY A 11 -1.05 -1.96 -54.06
N LEU A 12 -1.90 -0.94 -54.14
CA LEU A 12 -2.19 0.06 -53.13
C LEU A 12 -3.18 -0.44 -52.05
N SER A 13 -2.99 0.11 -50.85
CA SER A 13 -4.00 0.43 -49.83
C SER A 13 -4.69 -0.69 -49.05
N HIS A 14 -4.35 -0.82 -47.76
CA HIS A 14 -5.33 -0.50 -46.71
C HIS A 14 -4.62 -0.23 -45.38
N ALA A 15 -5.03 0.83 -44.70
CA ALA A 15 -4.55 1.19 -43.38
C ALA A 15 -4.87 0.09 -42.36
N SER A 16 -3.86 -0.36 -41.61
CA SER A 16 -4.07 -0.95 -40.29
C SER A 16 -3.21 -0.23 -39.27
N HIS A 17 -3.91 0.46 -38.39
CA HIS A 17 -3.42 1.17 -37.24
C HIS A 17 -2.98 0.13 -36.18
N ASP A 18 -1.85 -0.53 -36.40
CA ASP A 18 -1.38 -1.60 -35.52
C ASP A 18 -0.62 -1.02 -34.32
N SER A 19 -1.42 -0.66 -33.31
CA SER A 19 -0.98 -0.28 -31.98
C SER A 19 -0.44 -1.51 -31.22
N HIS A 20 0.75 -1.98 -31.57
CA HIS A 20 1.44 -3.07 -30.87
C HIS A 20 2.77 -2.65 -30.22
N GLY A 21 2.84 -1.42 -29.71
CA GLY A 21 4.00 -0.93 -28.93
C GLY A 21 4.09 -1.45 -27.49
N SER A 22 3.04 -2.09 -26.96
CA SER A 22 2.96 -2.39 -25.52
C SER A 22 3.73 -3.64 -25.09
N SER A 23 3.81 -4.68 -25.92
CA SER A 23 4.38 -5.99 -25.52
C SER A 23 5.92 -5.97 -25.49
N VAL A 24 6.55 -5.32 -26.46
CA VAL A 24 8.02 -5.23 -26.57
C VAL A 24 8.58 -4.33 -25.45
N SER A 25 7.88 -3.23 -25.13
CA SER A 25 8.21 -2.34 -24.02
C SER A 25 8.15 -3.06 -22.67
N MET A 26 7.07 -3.85 -22.43
CA MET A 26 6.93 -4.67 -21.22
C MET A 26 8.01 -5.75 -21.11
N ARG A 27 8.35 -6.42 -22.21
CA ARG A 27 9.43 -7.44 -22.25
C ARG A 27 10.79 -6.83 -21.92
N ARG A 28 11.12 -5.67 -22.51
CA ARG A 28 12.40 -4.98 -22.25
C ARG A 28 12.49 -4.46 -20.81
N ARG A 29 11.37 -4.00 -20.24
CA ARG A 29 11.29 -3.59 -18.83
C ARG A 29 11.49 -4.76 -17.87
N ARG A 30 10.96 -5.94 -18.21
CA ARG A 30 11.13 -7.19 -17.44
C ARG A 30 12.60 -7.59 -17.28
N VAL A 31 13.43 -7.30 -18.28
CA VAL A 31 14.87 -7.62 -18.30
C VAL A 31 15.73 -6.61 -17.51
N ASN A 32 15.23 -5.39 -17.27
CA ASN A 32 16.00 -4.30 -16.64
C ASN A 32 15.65 -4.04 -15.17
N ALA A 33 14.88 -4.92 -14.53
CA ALA A 33 14.76 -4.90 -13.07
C ALA A 33 16.10 -5.37 -12.49
N HIS A 34 17.03 -4.44 -12.27
CA HIS A 34 18.21 -4.68 -11.43
C HIS A 34 17.73 -5.24 -10.08
N ASP A 35 18.50 -6.16 -9.51
CA ASP A 35 18.17 -6.91 -8.29
C ASP A 35 17.51 -6.01 -7.22
N GLY A 36 16.18 -6.14 -7.07
CA GLY A 36 15.38 -5.35 -6.12
C GLY A 36 14.75 -4.04 -6.64
N SER A 37 14.83 -3.69 -7.92
CA SER A 37 14.21 -2.50 -8.52
C SER A 37 13.01 -2.83 -9.43
N CYS A 38 12.02 -1.95 -9.44
CA CYS A 38 10.87 -2.08 -10.32
C CYS A 38 11.15 -1.46 -11.69
N PHE A 39 10.26 -1.71 -12.62
CA PHE A 39 10.22 -1.17 -13.98
C PHE A 39 10.23 0.37 -14.10
N CYS A 40 10.07 1.08 -12.99
CA CYS A 40 10.23 2.53 -12.93
C CYS A 40 11.66 2.98 -12.60
N GLY A 41 12.60 2.05 -12.38
CA GLY A 41 13.92 2.32 -11.83
C GLY A 41 13.93 2.57 -10.32
N LEU A 42 12.78 2.46 -9.63
CA LEU A 42 12.68 2.64 -8.17
C LEU A 42 12.91 1.33 -7.43
N LYS A 43 13.53 1.37 -6.24
CA LYS A 43 13.61 0.21 -5.34
C LYS A 43 12.21 -0.31 -5.00
N THR A 44 12.05 -1.63 -5.04
CA THR A 44 10.78 -2.30 -4.75
C THR A 44 10.49 -2.28 -3.25
N VAL A 45 9.21 -2.38 -2.90
CA VAL A 45 8.75 -2.53 -1.52
C VAL A 45 8.16 -3.93 -1.31
N ILE A 46 8.42 -4.54 -0.17
CA ILE A 46 7.86 -5.83 0.20
C ILE A 46 6.46 -5.62 0.81
N LYS A 47 5.49 -6.39 0.35
CA LYS A 47 4.10 -6.36 0.84
C LYS A 47 3.62 -7.75 1.16
N LYS A 48 2.69 -7.85 2.10
CA LYS A 48 1.99 -9.09 2.45
C LYS A 48 0.74 -9.23 1.58
N SER A 49 0.57 -10.39 0.98
CA SER A 49 -0.63 -10.73 0.21
C SER A 49 -1.85 -10.86 1.13
N GLY A 50 -2.95 -10.24 0.70
CA GLY A 50 -4.25 -10.27 1.37
C GLY A 50 -5.28 -11.19 0.72
N THR A 51 -4.91 -11.93 -0.34
CA THR A 51 -5.81 -12.88 -1.00
C THR A 51 -5.92 -14.16 -0.17
N ALA A 52 -7.10 -14.78 -0.12
CA ALA A 52 -7.33 -16.03 0.62
C ALA A 52 -6.38 -17.15 0.17
N GLU A 53 -6.15 -17.27 -1.14
CA GLU A 53 -5.30 -18.30 -1.75
C GLU A 53 -3.81 -18.11 -1.44
N ASN A 54 -3.33 -16.86 -1.37
CA ASN A 54 -1.94 -16.53 -1.06
C ASN A 54 -1.84 -15.82 0.30
N SER A 55 -2.48 -16.36 1.33
CA SER A 55 -2.43 -15.76 2.66
C SER A 55 -1.00 -15.77 3.20
N ASN A 56 -0.58 -14.67 3.82
CA ASN A 56 0.74 -14.48 4.42
C ASN A 56 1.97 -14.50 3.51
N ARG A 57 1.83 -14.70 2.20
CA ARG A 57 2.96 -14.67 1.27
C ARG A 57 3.45 -13.25 1.00
N LEU A 58 4.77 -13.03 0.95
CA LEU A 58 5.38 -11.73 0.70
C LEU A 58 5.71 -11.54 -0.78
N PHE A 59 5.56 -10.31 -1.30
CA PHE A 59 5.89 -9.97 -2.67
C PHE A 59 6.52 -8.57 -2.79
N HIS A 60 7.43 -8.41 -3.74
CA HIS A 60 7.96 -7.12 -4.20
C HIS A 60 6.95 -6.40 -5.09
N ALA A 61 6.72 -5.13 -4.81
CA ALA A 61 5.78 -4.27 -5.54
C ALA A 61 6.42 -2.94 -5.93
N CYS A 62 5.84 -2.30 -6.96
CA CYS A 62 6.15 -0.90 -7.28
C CYS A 62 5.70 0.03 -6.13
N PRO A 63 6.56 0.94 -5.63
CA PRO A 63 6.17 1.92 -4.61
C PRO A 63 5.02 2.82 -5.05
N ARG A 64 4.91 3.10 -6.36
CA ARG A 64 3.88 3.99 -6.93
C ARG A 64 2.53 3.32 -7.12
N TYR A 65 2.33 2.06 -6.73
CA TYR A 65 1.11 1.30 -7.04
C TYR A 65 -0.20 2.06 -6.74
N ARG A 66 -0.27 2.83 -5.64
CA ARG A 66 -1.45 3.63 -5.28
C ARG A 66 -1.52 5.02 -5.94
N LYS A 67 -0.43 5.50 -6.55
CA LYS A 67 -0.27 6.86 -7.10
C LYS A 67 -0.65 6.98 -8.59
N GLY A 68 -1.29 5.96 -9.18
CA GLY A 68 -1.74 5.97 -10.58
C GLY A 68 -0.63 5.79 -11.62
N SER A 69 0.52 6.47 -11.48
CA SER A 69 1.68 6.38 -12.39
C SER A 69 2.63 5.21 -12.04
N HIS A 70 2.09 3.99 -11.96
CA HIS A 70 2.82 2.79 -11.57
C HIS A 70 3.09 1.86 -12.75
N CYS A 71 4.09 0.99 -12.61
CA CYS A 71 4.52 0.07 -13.64
C CYS A 71 3.97 -1.35 -13.50
N ASN A 72 3.05 -1.59 -12.56
CA ASN A 72 2.51 -2.92 -12.25
C ASN A 72 3.59 -3.97 -11.92
N TYR A 73 4.74 -3.55 -11.41
CA TYR A 73 5.78 -4.49 -10.99
C TYR A 73 5.30 -5.34 -9.82
N PHE A 74 5.46 -6.65 -9.98
CA PHE A 74 5.10 -7.69 -9.02
C PHE A 74 6.08 -8.86 -9.14
N LYS A 75 6.65 -9.31 -8.03
CA LYS A 75 7.49 -10.52 -7.92
C LYS A 75 7.31 -11.14 -6.54
N TRP A 76 7.09 -12.44 -6.44
CA TRP A 76 7.07 -13.13 -5.14
C TRP A 76 8.45 -13.09 -4.47
N VAL A 77 8.46 -12.97 -3.15
CA VAL A 77 9.67 -13.22 -2.34
C VAL A 77 9.84 -14.74 -2.28
N ASP A 78 11.04 -15.21 -2.59
CA ASP A 78 11.36 -16.64 -2.52
C ASP A 78 11.74 -17.05 -1.08
N ASP A 79 11.57 -18.32 -0.73
CA ASP A 79 11.71 -18.80 0.66
C ASP A 79 13.12 -18.59 1.25
N TYR A 80 14.16 -18.53 0.41
CA TYR A 80 15.54 -18.22 0.84
C TYR A 80 15.75 -16.73 1.17
N GLU A 81 14.89 -15.85 0.66
CA GLU A 81 14.91 -14.41 0.89
C GLU A 81 14.08 -14.06 2.15
N PHE A 82 13.19 -14.96 2.58
CA PHE A 82 12.40 -14.85 3.81
C PHE A 82 13.26 -14.80 5.08
N GLU A 83 14.32 -15.60 5.16
CA GLU A 83 15.31 -15.58 6.25
C GLU A 83 16.00 -14.21 6.37
N ALA A 84 16.24 -13.52 5.24
CA ALA A 84 16.81 -12.19 5.22
C ALA A 84 15.80 -11.10 5.58
N VAL A 85 14.51 -11.28 5.25
CA VAL A 85 13.43 -10.33 5.61
C VAL A 85 13.15 -10.36 7.12
N GLY A 86 13.29 -11.52 7.77
CA GLY A 86 13.23 -11.63 9.23
C GLY A 86 14.39 -10.90 9.93
N VAL A 87 15.57 -10.83 9.30
CA VAL A 87 16.76 -10.13 9.82
C VAL A 87 16.78 -8.65 9.43
N TRP A 88 16.14 -8.25 8.32
CA TRP A 88 16.06 -6.84 7.91
C TRP A 88 15.07 -6.01 8.76
N GLY A 89 14.30 -6.63 9.65
CA GLY A 89 13.54 -5.90 10.67
C GLY A 89 14.41 -5.10 11.66
N THR A 90 15.74 -5.33 11.71
CA THR A 90 16.64 -4.71 12.69
C THR A 90 18.00 -4.24 12.16
N LYS A 91 18.16 -4.00 10.85
CA LYS A 91 19.36 -3.31 10.34
C LYS A 91 19.06 -1.88 9.90
N LYS A 92 19.27 -0.96 10.85
CA LYS A 92 19.54 0.46 10.58
C LYS A 92 20.87 0.56 9.86
N ASP A 93 20.84 0.43 8.55
CA ASP A 93 21.96 0.80 7.71
C ASP A 93 21.65 2.20 7.17
N ALA A 94 22.39 3.18 7.68
CA ALA A 94 22.24 4.60 7.39
C ALA A 94 22.38 4.88 5.88
N GLY A 95 21.43 5.66 5.34
CA GLY A 95 21.60 6.37 4.08
C GLY A 95 20.65 5.95 2.95
N ALA A 96 19.36 6.26 3.07
CA ALA A 96 18.47 6.74 1.99
C ALA A 96 17.05 6.86 2.55
N ASP A 97 16.75 8.07 3.03
CA ASP A 97 15.39 8.53 3.28
C ASP A 97 14.56 8.45 1.99
N MET A 98 13.45 7.71 2.01
CA MET A 98 12.33 7.94 1.10
C MET A 98 11.05 7.30 1.63
N GLU A 99 10.39 8.01 2.55
CA GLU A 99 8.94 8.21 2.63
C GLU A 99 8.01 7.11 2.04
N VAL A 100 7.87 5.95 2.67
CA VAL A 100 6.61 5.17 2.62
C VAL A 100 6.31 4.51 3.99
N GLU A 101 6.53 5.23 5.08
CA GLU A 101 5.89 4.92 6.38
C GLU A 101 4.85 5.97 6.81
N GLY A 102 4.85 7.17 6.19
CA GLY A 102 3.99 8.29 6.61
C GLY A 102 2.48 8.07 6.49
N GLU A 103 2.00 7.34 5.48
CA GLU A 103 0.54 7.16 5.27
C GLU A 103 -0.08 6.19 6.29
N TYR A 104 0.69 5.20 6.75
CA TYR A 104 0.25 4.24 7.77
C TYR A 104 0.45 4.79 9.19
N ASP A 105 1.51 5.56 9.42
CA ASP A 105 1.74 6.21 10.71
C ASP A 105 0.75 7.34 10.99
N GLU A 106 0.40 8.16 9.99
CA GLU A 106 -0.59 9.22 10.17
C GLU A 106 -1.96 8.66 10.57
N TRP A 107 -2.41 7.58 9.91
CA TRP A 107 -3.67 6.93 10.23
C TRP A 107 -3.66 6.32 11.65
N ARG A 108 -2.55 5.72 12.07
CA ARG A 108 -2.39 5.18 13.43
C ARG A 108 -2.46 6.26 14.51
N VAL A 109 -1.80 7.40 14.31
CA VAL A 109 -1.87 8.53 15.24
C VAL A 109 -3.30 9.08 15.33
N LYS A 110 -4.00 9.18 14.19
CA LYS A 110 -5.38 9.62 14.11
C LYS A 110 -6.33 8.68 14.85
N VAL A 111 -6.19 7.37 14.64
CA VAL A 111 -6.97 6.34 15.35
C VAL A 111 -6.66 6.36 16.85
N ALA A 112 -5.38 6.43 17.23
CA ALA A 112 -4.97 6.47 18.63
C ALA A 112 -5.54 7.69 19.37
N TRP A 113 -5.49 8.87 18.76
CA TRP A 113 -6.09 10.08 19.32
C TRP A 113 -7.60 9.97 19.47
N LYS A 114 -8.30 9.46 18.44
CA LYS A 114 -9.76 9.27 18.48
C LYS A 114 -10.17 8.25 19.53
N LEU A 115 -9.43 7.16 19.66
CA LEU A 115 -9.66 6.15 20.68
C LEU A 115 -9.43 6.70 22.10
N GLY A 116 -8.34 7.45 22.31
CA GLY A 116 -8.08 8.10 23.60
C GLY A 116 -9.12 9.15 23.96
N THR A 117 -9.60 9.92 22.98
CA THR A 117 -10.69 10.89 23.19
C THR A 117 -11.99 10.20 23.58
N LEU A 118 -12.38 9.16 22.84
CA LEU A 118 -13.58 8.37 23.14
C LEU A 118 -13.49 7.69 24.50
N GLU A 119 -12.30 7.19 24.87
CA GLU A 119 -12.06 6.61 26.19
C GLU A 119 -12.26 7.65 27.31
N ALA A 120 -11.78 8.88 27.13
CA ALA A 120 -11.99 9.96 28.08
C ALA A 120 -13.47 10.35 28.21
N GLU A 121 -14.20 10.44 27.10
CA GLU A 121 -15.65 10.70 27.09
C GLU A 121 -16.42 9.58 27.80
N VAL A 122 -16.08 8.30 27.56
CA VAL A 122 -16.69 7.15 28.24
C VAL A 122 -16.40 7.20 29.74
N ARG A 123 -15.17 7.55 30.15
CA ARG A 123 -14.82 7.72 31.57
C ARG A 123 -15.62 8.86 32.20
N ALA A 124 -15.76 10.01 31.52
CA ALA A 124 -16.54 11.15 31.99
C ALA A 124 -18.02 10.81 32.12
N LEU A 125 -18.62 10.17 31.11
CA LEU A 125 -20.02 9.72 31.16
C LEU A 125 -20.26 8.71 32.29
N LYS A 126 -19.34 7.78 32.53
CA LYS A 126 -19.42 6.85 33.67
C LYS A 126 -19.42 7.60 35.01
N LEU A 127 -18.54 8.59 35.19
CA LEU A 127 -18.49 9.39 36.41
C LEU A 127 -19.76 10.24 36.59
N LEU A 128 -20.30 10.81 35.51
CA LEU A 128 -21.55 11.56 35.51
C LEU A 128 -22.72 10.67 35.92
N MET A 129 -22.85 9.47 35.35
CA MET A 129 -23.90 8.51 35.72
C MET A 129 -23.82 8.11 37.20
N ILE A 130 -22.60 7.90 37.73
CA ILE A 130 -22.40 7.61 39.16
C ILE A 130 -22.82 8.81 40.02
N LEU A 131 -22.43 10.03 39.65
CA LEU A 131 -22.79 11.25 40.38
C LEU A 131 -24.31 11.44 40.42
N LEU A 132 -24.99 11.29 39.29
CA LEU A 132 -26.45 11.37 39.22
C LEU A 132 -27.13 10.33 40.11
N PHE A 133 -26.65 9.09 40.09
CA PHE A 133 -27.18 8.02 40.95
C PHE A 133 -27.07 8.38 42.44
N VAL A 134 -25.91 8.89 42.87
CA VAL A 134 -25.68 9.32 44.26
C VAL A 134 -26.62 10.48 44.63
N VAL A 135 -26.77 11.48 43.77
CA VAL A 135 -27.69 12.62 44.00
C VAL A 135 -29.13 12.14 44.16
N VAL A 136 -29.60 11.23 43.31
CA VAL A 136 -30.96 10.67 43.39
C VAL A 136 -31.16 9.92 44.71
N VAL A 137 -30.19 9.11 45.14
CA VAL A 137 -30.25 8.40 46.43
C VAL A 137 -30.35 9.38 47.60
N ILE A 138 -29.51 10.43 47.60
CA ILE A 138 -29.52 11.46 48.64
C ILE A 138 -30.89 12.17 48.70
N LEU A 139 -31.44 12.59 47.56
CA LEU A 139 -32.75 13.22 47.49
C LEU A 139 -33.87 12.31 48.01
N CYS A 140 -33.85 11.02 47.65
CA CYS A 140 -34.78 10.03 48.19
C CYS A 140 -34.65 9.90 49.72
N CYS A 141 -33.44 9.85 50.27
CA CYS A 141 -33.23 9.81 51.72
C CYS A 141 -33.80 11.04 52.42
N PHE A 142 -33.58 12.24 51.86
CA PHE A 142 -34.14 13.48 52.42
C PHE A 142 -35.66 13.49 52.38
N LEU A 143 -36.27 13.10 51.26
CA LEU A 143 -37.73 13.02 51.14
C LEU A 143 -38.33 12.00 52.11
N CYS A 144 -37.68 10.86 52.31
CA CYS A 144 -38.10 9.85 53.28
C CYS A 144 -37.94 10.31 54.74
N ALA A 145 -36.92 11.10 55.06
CA ALA A 145 -36.70 11.62 56.42
C ALA A 145 -37.61 12.80 56.77
N SER A 146 -38.17 13.47 55.76
CA SER A 146 -39.06 14.63 55.91
C SER A 146 -40.53 14.25 56.13
N LYS A 147 -40.85 12.96 56.12
CA LYS A 147 -42.21 12.42 56.10
C LYS A 147 -42.48 11.62 57.37
#